data_AF-A0A8I1MCV8-F1
#
_entry.id   AF-A0A8I1MCV8-F1
#
_cell.length_a   1.000
_cell.length_b   1.000
_cell.length_c   1.000
_cell.angle_alpha   90.00
_cell.angle_beta   90.00
_cell.angle_gamma   90.00
#
_symmetry.space_group_name_H-M   'P 1'
#
loop_
_entity.id
_entity.type
_entity.pdbx_description
1 polymer ?
#
loop_
_entity_poly.entity_id
_entity_poly.type
_entity_poly.pdbx_seq_one_letter_code
_entity_poly.pdbx_strand_id
1 'polypeptide(L)' 'MNWEEAKAIVNEGKTVFFHHRAKVVPVNKDTTFQDLQWNYFGALELTWADIVNGKYSIA' A
#
# COMPACT_ATOMS: atom_id res chain seq x y z
N MET A 1 1.77 -6.18 9.44
CA MET A 1 2.39 -7.12 8.50
C MET A 1 3.37 -6.35 7.61
N ASN A 2 4.36 -7.06 7.06
CA ASN A 2 5.33 -6.50 6.12
C ASN A 2 4.79 -6.52 4.68
N TRP A 3 5.57 -5.97 3.74
CA TRP A 3 5.22 -5.92 2.32
C TRP A 3 4.96 -7.31 1.70
N GLU A 4 5.77 -8.32 1.99
CA GLU A 4 5.63 -9.65 1.37
C GLU A 4 4.33 -10.35 1.83
N GLU A 5 3.98 -10.25 3.11
CA GLU A 5 2.71 -10.76 3.64
C GLU A 5 1.51 -10.03 3.03
N ALA A 6 1.60 -8.69 2.95
CA ALA A 6 0.56 -7.86 2.34
C ALA A 6 0.37 -8.22 0.86
N LYS A 7 1.47 -8.39 0.12
CA LYS A 7 1.47 -8.79 -1.29
C LYS A 7 0.85 -10.16 -1.49
N ALA A 8 1.16 -11.14 -0.64
CA ALA A 8 0.53 -12.46 -0.70
C ALA A 8 -1.00 -12.37 -0.51
N ILE A 9 -1.46 -11.63 0.49
CA ILE A 9 -2.89 -11.41 0.77
C ILE A 9 -3.58 -10.70 -0.41
N VAL A 10 -2.94 -9.68 -0.98
CA VAL A 10 -3.47 -8.97 -2.16
C VAL A 10 -3.56 -9.90 -3.38
N ASN A 11 -2.57 -10.77 -3.58
CA ASN A 11 -2.57 -11.77 -4.66
C ASN A 11 -3.64 -12.85 -4.46
N GLU A 12 -4.06 -13.13 -3.23
CA GLU A 12 -5.25 -13.96 -2.93
C GLU A 12 -6.58 -13.24 -3.22
N GLY A 13 -6.54 -11.98 -3.69
CA GLY A 13 -7.71 -11.18 -4.03
C GLY A 13 -8.32 -10.43 -2.84
N LYS A 14 -7.62 -10.37 -1.71
CA LYS A 14 -8.06 -9.63 -0.52
C LYS A 14 -7.56 -8.19 -0.57
N THR A 15 -8.16 -7.33 0.25
CA THR A 15 -7.72 -5.95 0.44
C THR A 15 -6.91 -5.83 1.74
N VAL A 16 -5.86 -5.02 1.71
CA VAL A 16 -5.07 -4.64 2.88
C VAL A 16 -5.07 -3.13 3.04
N PHE A 17 -4.82 -2.63 4.23
CA PHE A 17 -4.54 -1.22 4.45
C PHE A 17 -3.03 -0.96 4.43
N PHE A 18 -2.60 -0.04 3.60
CA PHE A 18 -1.26 0.55 3.63
C PHE A 18 -1.25 1.79 4.52
N HIS A 19 -0.32 1.83 5.48
CA HIS A 19 -0.18 2.90 6.45
C HIS A 19 1.09 3.68 6.13
N HIS A 20 0.94 4.95 5.78
CA HIS A 20 2.07 5.83 5.55
C HIS A 20 1.79 7.21 6.14
N ARG A 21 2.70 7.66 7.02
CA ARG A 21 2.53 8.86 7.87
C ARG A 21 1.18 8.80 8.62
N ALA A 22 0.31 9.78 8.43
CA ALA A 22 -1.02 9.87 9.05
C ALA A 22 -2.15 9.44 8.11
N LYS A 23 -1.83 8.70 7.03
CA LYS A 23 -2.78 8.27 6.01
C LYS A 23 -2.87 6.75 5.99
N VAL A 24 -4.08 6.26 5.74
CA VAL A 24 -4.41 4.84 5.59
C VAL A 24 -5.13 4.67 4.27
N VAL A 25 -4.66 3.73 3.45
CA VAL A 25 -5.15 3.55 2.08
C VAL A 25 -5.47 2.08 1.83
N PRO A 26 -6.65 1.73 1.32
CA PRO A 26 -6.94 0.37 0.88
C PRO A 26 -6.14 0.03 -0.37
N VAL A 27 -5.49 -1.13 -0.37
CA VAL A 27 -4.71 -1.68 -1.47
C VAL A 27 -5.26 -3.06 -1.82
N ASN A 28 -5.59 -3.24 -3.10
CA ASN A 28 -6.03 -4.51 -3.67
C ASN A 28 -5.26 -4.79 -4.97
N LYS A 29 -5.59 -5.89 -5.67
CA LYS A 29 -4.85 -6.32 -6.87
C LYS A 29 -4.85 -5.29 -8.01
N ASP A 30 -5.87 -4.42 -8.03
CA ASP A 30 -6.07 -3.41 -9.08
C ASP A 30 -5.39 -2.09 -8.71
N THR A 31 -4.88 -1.96 -7.48
CA THR A 31 -4.19 -0.76 -7.01
C THR A 31 -2.75 -0.75 -7.51
N THR A 32 -2.39 0.24 -8.34
CA THR A 32 -1.02 0.39 -8.84
C THR A 32 -0.19 1.27 -7.92
N PHE A 33 1.14 1.21 -8.07
CA PHE A 33 2.04 2.16 -7.39
C PHE A 33 1.72 3.61 -7.75
N GLN A 34 1.36 3.85 -9.01
CA GLN A 34 1.02 5.16 -9.50
C GLN A 34 -0.27 5.69 -8.84
N ASP A 35 -1.24 4.83 -8.56
CA ASP A 35 -2.44 5.21 -7.81
C ASP A 35 -2.10 5.63 -6.39
N LEU A 36 -1.23 4.87 -5.71
CA LEU A 36 -0.71 5.23 -4.39
C LEU A 36 -0.10 6.62 -4.39
N GLN A 37 0.84 6.88 -5.31
CA GLN A 37 1.51 8.17 -5.40
C GLN A 37 0.53 9.34 -5.68
N TRP A 38 -0.30 9.24 -6.72
CA TRP A 38 -1.11 10.37 -7.16
C TRP A 38 -2.38 10.58 -6.35
N ASN A 39 -3.11 9.50 -6.05
CA ASN A 39 -4.45 9.62 -5.50
C ASN A 39 -4.44 9.72 -3.98
N TYR A 40 -3.40 9.23 -3.32
CA TYR A 40 -3.46 9.02 -1.87
C TYR A 40 -2.37 9.74 -1.06
N PHE A 41 -1.19 9.99 -1.63
CA PHE A 41 -0.08 10.64 -0.92
C PHE A 41 0.31 12.02 -1.48
N GLY A 42 -0.25 12.42 -2.61
CA GLY A 42 0.14 13.66 -3.29
C GLY A 42 1.46 13.49 -4.06
N ALA A 43 1.67 14.37 -5.05
CA ALA A 43 2.74 14.27 -6.02
C ALA A 43 4.12 13.97 -5.38
N LEU A 44 4.64 12.78 -5.68
CA LEU A 44 6.05 12.34 -5.52
C LEU A 44 6.61 12.09 -4.10
N GLU A 45 5.84 12.23 -3.03
CA GLU A 45 6.39 11.95 -1.68
C GLU A 45 6.55 10.45 -1.39
N LEU A 46 5.74 9.59 -2.02
CA LEU A 46 5.79 8.15 -1.80
C LEU A 46 6.84 7.49 -2.69
N THR A 47 7.86 6.90 -2.07
CA THR A 47 8.91 6.14 -2.77
C THR A 47 8.64 4.63 -2.72
N TRP A 48 9.37 3.88 -3.54
CA TRP A 48 9.35 2.42 -3.45
C TRP A 48 9.84 1.90 -2.09
N ALA A 49 10.82 2.58 -1.49
CA ALA A 49 11.33 2.21 -0.17
C ALA A 49 10.28 2.38 0.93
N ASP A 50 9.40 3.37 0.81
CA ASP A 50 8.28 3.57 1.74
C ASP A 50 7.26 2.43 1.68
N ILE A 51 7.07 1.84 0.50
CA ILE A 51 6.19 0.68 0.31
C ILE A 51 6.80 -0.56 0.94
N VAL A 52 8.06 -0.87 0.60
CA VAL A 52 8.73 -2.08 1.09
C VAL A 52 8.89 -2.05 2.60
N ASN A 53 9.23 -0.89 3.17
CA ASN A 53 9.42 -0.71 4.62
C ASN A 53 8.16 -0.25 5.36
N GLY A 54 7.05 -0.09 4.64
CA GLY A 54 5.82 0.42 5.21
C GLY A 54 5.08 -0.59 6.07
N LYS A 55 4.04 -0.12 6.77
CA LYS A 55 3.20 -0.95 7.61
C LYS A 55 1.90 -1.29 6.90
N TYR A 56 1.49 -2.54 7.04
CA TYR A 56 0.25 -3.03 6.48
C TYR A 56 -0.62 -3.73 7.54
N SER A 57 -1.93 -3.71 7.35
CA SER A 57 -2.90 -4.48 8.14
C SER A 57 -3.95 -5.10 7.21
N ILE A 58 -4.66 -6.14 7.68
CA ILE A 58 -5.84 -6.64 6.96
C ILE A 58 -6.90 -5.52 6.97
N ALA A 59 -7.62 -5.39 5.86
CA ALA A 59 -8.73 -4.44 5.74
C ALA A 59 -9.95 -4.84 6.57
#